data_AF-A0A261AQU5-F1
#
_entry.id   AF-A0A261AQU5-F1
#
_cell.length_a   1.000
_cell.length_b   1.000
_cell.length_c   1.000
_cell.angle_alpha   90.00
_cell.angle_beta   90.00
_cell.angle_gamma   90.00
#
_symmetry.space_group_name_H-M   'P 1'
#
loop_
_entity.id
_entity.type
_entity.pdbx_description
1 polymer ?
#
loop_
_entity_poly.entity_id
_entity_poly.type
_entity_poly.pdbx_seq_one_letter_code
_entity_poly.pdbx_strand_id
1 'polypeptide(L)'
;MDIRTHRRQTKTPFTMDTLNQSVSEVLSENLQKVVDYWYNENSGIDRHSTTTKDVGLISLLKESIDKGGEYSEYPIVKFMWETLPESDMKVLKNLVKRERAESREADDEDVRMETMEFSEMSTTRWFKGRRYEEGVQREAAGQESLKEELQRKAVHADANGNSLPTLESSPQEQETARELRDTRRELREARRELECYRQIYDRKEAELEEKTLKIKELRSRCKNMNELIEDLNYENGQLKRCLNGANGYEASERMMELEAQVEELSEKRRVKNHQLTRLQKELTEHKQMLEGQRIRLEAEILRLQGKVEEEKEAVPEKAELDGLRMALSGAKYEIKKLEYNLKIEQGKVEALKIPLGSKAEEKLITQQRYIDGTLIPKIHFLEAELKEYNKTLKKVNLMRYEERQEADLMKIQNKWMQNTIFRQKAELESQKEAEPENQELHEITRLKMTYYDRDVVEETNVEFIKKLILENLELTERLAFFTEIRNSSKIWNCNHNGNQNRAKSKQKKSIKSERHIRSS
;
A
#
# COMPACT_ATOMS: atom_id res chain seq x y z
N MET A 1 49.88 9.00 22.01
CA MET A 1 49.36 8.42 20.76
C MET A 1 49.71 9.39 19.65
N ASP A 2 50.86 9.13 19.03
CA ASP A 2 51.35 9.85 17.86
C ASP A 2 50.52 9.47 16.63
N ILE A 3 49.92 10.45 15.95
CA ILE A 3 49.40 10.26 14.60
C ILE A 3 50.39 10.92 13.63
N ARG A 4 51.20 10.04 13.05
CA ARG A 4 52.13 10.28 11.96
C ARG A 4 51.41 10.84 10.74
N THR A 5 51.80 12.06 10.36
CA THR A 5 52.29 12.41 9.01
C THR A 5 52.18 11.33 7.93
N HIS A 6 51.20 11.45 7.02
CA HIS A 6 51.30 10.98 5.63
C HIS A 6 50.88 12.13 4.69
N ARG A 7 51.76 13.14 4.58
CA ARG A 7 51.68 14.20 3.58
C ARG A 7 52.98 14.22 2.79
N ARG A 8 53.18 13.23 1.92
CA ARG A 8 54.29 13.20 0.94
C ARG A 8 53.94 12.23 -0.20
N GLN A 9 53.54 12.76 -1.36
CA GLN A 9 54.34 12.75 -2.60
C GLN A 9 53.47 13.00 -3.84
N THR A 10 53.59 14.18 -4.44
CA THR A 10 54.10 14.42 -5.80
C THR A 10 54.02 15.92 -6.07
N LYS A 11 54.90 16.70 -5.42
CA LYS A 11 55.19 18.06 -5.87
C LYS A 11 56.10 17.93 -7.07
N THR A 12 55.54 17.98 -8.27
CA THR A 12 56.31 18.32 -9.47
C THR A 12 56.60 19.82 -9.42
N PRO A 13 57.87 20.24 -9.37
CA PRO A 13 58.21 21.65 -9.53
C PRO A 13 57.86 22.04 -10.97
N PHE A 14 57.14 23.16 -11.13
CA PHE A 14 56.95 23.83 -12.42
C PHE A 14 58.34 24.15 -12.99
N THR A 15 58.86 23.27 -13.84
CA THR A 15 60.16 23.41 -14.49
C THR A 15 59.97 24.20 -15.78
N MET A 16 60.75 25.27 -15.91
CA MET A 16 60.79 26.18 -17.05
C MET A 16 61.73 25.61 -18.11
N ASP A 17 61.20 25.18 -19.25
CA ASP A 17 61.96 25.04 -20.50
C ASP A 17 61.61 26.24 -21.39
N THR A 18 62.26 27.38 -21.14
CA THR A 18 61.98 28.68 -21.78
C THR A 18 63.09 29.08 -22.75
N LEU A 19 63.13 28.46 -23.93
CA LEU A 19 63.99 29.01 -25.00
C LEU A 19 63.39 29.05 -26.41
N ASN A 20 62.20 28.50 -26.66
CA ASN A 20 61.55 28.61 -27.98
C ASN A 20 60.00 28.61 -27.95
N GLN A 21 59.36 28.74 -26.79
CA GLN A 21 57.89 28.73 -26.68
C GLN A 21 57.34 30.14 -26.52
N SER A 22 56.25 30.45 -27.23
CA SER A 22 55.55 31.73 -27.10
C SER A 22 54.94 31.91 -25.71
N VAL A 23 54.77 33.14 -25.24
CA VAL A 23 54.16 33.40 -23.93
C VAL A 23 52.72 32.85 -23.85
N SER A 24 52.01 32.83 -24.99
CA SER A 24 50.68 32.24 -25.11
C SER A 24 50.69 30.72 -24.89
N GLU A 25 51.68 30.00 -25.42
CA GLU A 25 51.82 28.56 -25.22
C GLU A 25 52.14 28.21 -23.77
N VAL A 26 53.09 28.94 -23.16
CA VAL A 26 53.49 28.76 -21.76
C VAL A 26 52.33 29.04 -20.81
N LEU A 27 51.54 30.07 -21.06
CA LEU A 27 50.34 30.36 -20.27
C LEU A 27 49.30 29.25 -20.42
N SER A 28 49.04 28.81 -21.65
CA SER A 28 48.03 27.78 -21.93
C SER A 28 48.40 26.42 -21.32
N GLU A 29 49.68 26.06 -21.28
CA GLU A 29 50.17 24.85 -20.60
C GLU A 29 50.04 24.92 -19.08
N ASN A 30 50.33 26.07 -18.48
CA ASN A 30 50.19 26.24 -17.04
C ASN A 30 48.72 26.24 -16.59
N LEU A 31 47.82 26.84 -17.38
CA LEU A 31 46.39 26.77 -17.11
C LEU A 31 45.82 25.37 -17.35
N GLN A 32 46.33 24.62 -18.34
CA GLN A 32 45.95 23.22 -18.52
C GLN A 32 46.32 22.37 -17.29
N LYS A 33 47.49 22.60 -16.67
CA LYS A 33 47.87 21.92 -15.42
C LYS A 33 46.91 22.20 -14.27
N VAL A 34 46.35 23.42 -14.20
CA VAL A 34 45.32 23.78 -13.20
C VAL A 34 44.02 23.02 -13.47
N VAL A 35 43.61 22.93 -14.74
CA VAL A 35 42.45 22.15 -15.17
C VAL A 35 42.63 20.67 -14.83
N ASP A 36 43.79 20.10 -15.16
CA ASP A 36 44.11 18.70 -14.88
C ASP A 36 44.11 18.40 -13.38
N TYR A 37 44.67 19.31 -12.57
CA TYR A 37 44.67 19.21 -11.11
C TYR A 37 43.26 19.27 -10.54
N TRP A 38 42.41 20.16 -11.05
CA TRP A 38 41.01 20.26 -10.64
C TRP A 38 40.23 18.97 -10.92
N TYR A 39 40.41 18.37 -12.10
CA TYR A 39 39.78 17.09 -12.43
C TYR A 39 40.30 15.93 -11.57
N ASN A 40 41.59 15.94 -11.19
CA ASN A 40 42.17 14.90 -10.34
C ASN A 40 41.64 14.97 -8.89
N GLU A 41 41.44 16.17 -8.35
CA GLU A 41 40.87 16.38 -7.00
C GLU A 41 39.35 16.13 -6.97
N ASN A 42 38.65 16.26 -8.11
CA ASN A 42 37.20 16.07 -8.23
C ASN A 42 36.85 14.85 -9.09
N SER A 43 37.24 13.67 -8.61
CA SER A 43 37.07 12.35 -9.27
C SER A 43 35.63 11.93 -9.61
N GLY A 44 34.61 12.73 -9.27
CA GLY A 44 33.21 12.54 -9.66
C GLY A 44 32.78 13.34 -10.90
N ILE A 45 33.65 14.17 -11.48
CA ILE A 45 33.37 14.94 -12.70
C ILE A 45 33.89 14.13 -13.89
N ASP A 46 32.97 13.67 -14.74
CA ASP A 46 33.28 12.84 -15.90
C ASP A 46 34.20 13.62 -16.85
N ARG A 47 35.44 13.16 -17.03
CA ARG A 47 36.35 13.73 -18.03
C ARG A 47 35.80 13.38 -19.40
N HIS A 48 35.24 14.35 -20.10
CA HIS A 48 35.04 14.19 -21.54
C HIS A 48 36.41 13.91 -22.17
N SER A 49 36.50 12.75 -22.80
CA SER A 49 37.76 12.10 -23.18
C SER A 49 38.66 12.94 -24.08
N THR A 50 39.96 12.64 -23.96
CA THR A 50 41.08 12.82 -24.91
C THR A 50 41.91 14.09 -24.74
N THR A 51 43.17 13.87 -24.33
CA THR A 51 44.47 14.35 -24.89
C THR A 51 44.62 15.74 -25.52
N THR A 52 43.60 16.59 -25.48
CA THR A 52 43.52 17.91 -26.11
C THR A 52 43.36 18.96 -25.03
N LYS A 53 44.12 20.06 -25.14
CA LYS A 53 44.01 21.22 -24.23
C LYS A 53 42.54 21.67 -24.19
N ASP A 54 41.97 21.82 -23.00
CA ASP A 54 40.58 22.27 -22.83
C ASP A 54 40.52 23.78 -23.02
N VAL A 55 40.48 24.20 -24.29
CA VAL A 55 40.56 25.60 -24.71
C VAL A 55 39.44 26.44 -24.08
N GLY A 56 38.27 25.84 -23.83
CA GLY A 56 37.13 26.52 -23.20
C GLY A 56 37.40 26.85 -21.75
N LEU A 57 37.86 25.87 -20.96
CA LEU A 57 38.22 26.10 -19.56
C LEU A 57 39.46 26.99 -19.42
N ILE A 58 40.47 26.82 -20.28
CA ILE A 58 41.65 27.69 -20.30
C ILE A 58 41.24 29.16 -20.55
N SER A 59 40.36 29.42 -21.52
CA SER A 59 39.90 30.78 -21.83
C SER A 59 39.13 31.40 -20.66
N LEU A 60 38.28 30.61 -19.99
CA LEU A 60 37.56 31.03 -18.79
C LEU A 60 38.50 31.38 -17.63
N LEU A 61 39.55 30.58 -17.41
CA LEU A 61 40.56 30.86 -16.38
C LEU A 61 41.40 32.10 -16.73
N LYS A 62 41.80 32.27 -18.01
CA LYS A 62 42.49 33.50 -18.49
C LYS A 62 41.65 34.75 -18.21
N GLU A 63 40.36 34.70 -18.53
CA GLU A 63 39.42 35.80 -18.33
C GLU A 63 39.22 36.13 -16.84
N SER A 64 39.11 35.11 -15.98
CA SER A 64 38.99 35.31 -14.53
C SER A 64 40.23 35.97 -13.93
N ILE A 65 41.43 35.53 -14.33
CA ILE A 65 42.70 36.10 -13.86
C ILE A 65 42.83 37.57 -14.26
N ASP A 66 42.41 37.89 -15.48
CA ASP A 66 42.46 39.26 -16.00
C ASP A 66 41.46 40.20 -15.31
N LYS A 67 40.22 39.73 -15.10
CA LYS A 67 39.17 40.52 -14.43
C LYS A 67 39.31 40.56 -12.91
N GLY A 68 40.23 39.77 -12.32
CA GLY A 68 40.40 39.66 -10.87
C GLY A 68 39.18 39.05 -10.17
N GLY A 69 38.45 38.19 -10.87
CA GLY A 69 37.18 37.63 -10.38
C GLY A 69 37.39 36.40 -9.49
N GLU A 70 37.60 36.63 -8.19
CA GLU A 70 37.60 35.56 -7.15
C GLU A 70 36.21 34.94 -6.97
N TYR A 71 35.15 35.71 -7.27
CA TYR A 71 33.76 35.28 -7.21
C TYR A 71 33.26 34.93 -8.61
N SER A 72 33.46 33.67 -9.00
CA SER A 72 32.94 33.11 -10.24
C SER A 72 31.95 31.99 -9.95
N GLU A 73 30.88 31.91 -10.74
CA GLU A 73 29.88 30.83 -10.67
C GLU A 73 30.48 29.48 -11.11
N TYR A 74 31.65 29.50 -11.76
CA TYR A 74 32.33 28.30 -12.22
C TYR A 74 33.20 27.67 -11.11
N PRO A 75 32.94 26.41 -10.72
CA PRO A 75 33.65 25.75 -9.62
C PRO A 75 35.17 25.66 -9.80
N ILE A 76 35.64 25.51 -11.05
CA ILE A 76 37.07 25.46 -11.37
C ILE A 76 37.79 26.79 -11.10
N VAL A 77 37.11 27.91 -11.33
CA VAL A 77 37.67 29.25 -11.07
C VAL A 77 37.80 29.44 -9.57
N LYS A 78 36.76 29.10 -8.81
CA LYS A 78 36.78 29.15 -7.34
C LYS A 78 37.90 28.26 -6.78
N PHE A 79 38.03 27.04 -7.29
CA PHE A 79 39.10 26.13 -6.94
C PHE A 79 40.49 26.74 -7.21
N MET A 80 40.71 27.32 -8.40
CA MET A 80 41.98 27.96 -8.75
C MET A 80 42.38 29.06 -7.75
N TRP A 81 41.45 29.91 -7.34
CA TRP A 81 41.71 31.00 -6.40
C TRP A 81 41.86 30.54 -4.94
N GLU A 82 41.16 29.47 -4.52
CA GLU A 82 41.21 28.97 -3.14
C GLU A 82 42.38 28.00 -2.89
N THR A 83 42.85 27.28 -3.92
CA THR A 83 43.82 26.18 -3.75
C THR A 83 45.22 26.49 -4.26
N LEU A 84 45.39 27.44 -5.19
CA LEU A 84 46.73 27.80 -5.67
C LEU A 84 47.47 28.69 -4.65
N PRO A 85 48.77 28.42 -4.42
CA PRO A 85 49.62 29.34 -3.68
C PRO A 85 49.68 30.73 -4.34
N GLU A 86 49.76 31.78 -3.53
CA GLU A 86 49.87 33.17 -3.99
C GLU A 86 51.06 33.38 -4.96
N SER A 87 52.15 32.61 -4.78
CA SER A 87 53.30 32.62 -5.69
C SER A 87 52.92 32.20 -7.11
N ASP A 88 52.09 31.17 -7.25
CA ASP A 88 51.76 30.55 -8.52
C ASP A 88 50.66 31.38 -9.23
N MET A 89 49.72 31.91 -8.44
CA MET A 89 48.74 32.89 -8.91
C MET A 89 49.41 34.17 -9.45
N LYS A 90 50.47 34.65 -8.79
CA LYS A 90 51.25 35.80 -9.24
C LYS A 90 51.98 35.53 -10.56
N VAL A 91 52.50 34.32 -10.77
CA VAL A 91 53.11 33.90 -12.04
C VAL A 91 52.06 33.90 -13.16
N LEU A 92 50.88 33.31 -12.93
CA LEU A 92 49.80 33.29 -13.92
C LEU A 92 49.31 34.71 -14.26
N LYS A 93 49.12 35.59 -13.28
CA LYS A 93 48.77 37.02 -13.48
C LYS A 93 49.79 37.74 -14.36
N ASN A 94 51.09 37.47 -14.16
CA ASN A 94 52.15 38.09 -14.95
C ASN A 94 52.18 37.55 -16.39
N LEU A 95 51.92 36.26 -16.59
CA LEU A 95 51.85 35.65 -17.92
C LEU A 95 50.65 36.17 -18.72
N VAL A 96 49.47 36.31 -18.12
CA VAL A 96 48.28 36.91 -18.76
C VAL A 96 48.55 38.37 -19.18
N LYS A 97 49.21 39.15 -18.32
CA LYS A 97 49.58 40.54 -18.65
C LYS A 97 50.58 40.61 -19.81
N ARG A 98 51.55 39.69 -19.87
CA ARG A 98 52.58 39.66 -20.90
C ARG A 98 52.03 39.20 -22.25
N GLU A 99 51.16 38.17 -22.28
CA GLU A 99 50.45 37.73 -23.50
C GLU A 99 49.61 38.86 -24.12
N ARG A 100 48.93 39.67 -23.29
CA ARG A 100 48.19 40.84 -23.76
C ARG A 100 49.06 41.98 -24.27
N ALA A 101 50.25 42.15 -23.72
CA ALA A 101 51.21 43.14 -24.21
C ALA A 101 51.73 42.73 -25.60
N GLU A 102 52.08 41.46 -25.79
CA GLU A 102 52.51 40.92 -27.09
C GLU A 102 51.40 41.01 -28.16
N SER A 103 50.14 40.77 -27.76
CA SER A 103 49.01 40.90 -28.70
C SER A 103 48.79 42.36 -29.14
N ARG A 104 49.02 43.34 -28.25
CA ARG A 104 48.87 44.77 -28.58
C ARG A 104 50.02 45.30 -29.45
N GLU A 105 51.25 44.83 -29.22
CA GLU A 105 52.40 45.21 -30.06
C GLU A 105 52.26 44.69 -31.49
N ALA A 106 51.63 43.53 -31.69
CA ALA A 106 51.31 43.01 -33.03
C ALA A 106 50.28 43.90 -33.76
N ASP A 107 49.21 44.30 -33.09
CA ASP A 107 48.18 45.18 -33.66
C ASP A 107 48.72 46.59 -33.97
N ASP A 108 49.63 47.12 -33.12
CA ASP A 108 50.25 48.44 -33.33
C ASP A 108 51.26 48.44 -34.50
N GLU A 109 51.95 47.32 -34.77
CA GLU A 109 52.87 47.18 -35.91
C GLU A 109 52.11 47.10 -37.24
N ASP A 110 50.95 46.44 -37.27
CA ASP A 110 50.09 46.40 -38.46
C ASP A 110 49.56 47.81 -38.82
N VAL A 111 49.17 48.61 -37.83
CA VAL A 111 48.77 50.02 -38.03
C VAL A 111 49.96 50.89 -38.49
N ARG A 112 51.17 50.60 -38.01
CA ARG A 112 52.39 51.29 -38.41
C ARG A 112 52.79 50.97 -39.86
N MET A 113 52.58 49.74 -40.31
CA MET A 113 52.84 49.33 -41.70
C MET A 113 51.83 49.96 -42.67
N GLU A 114 50.55 50.03 -42.32
CA GLU A 114 49.54 50.72 -43.13
C GLU A 114 49.81 52.23 -43.26
N THR A 115 50.28 52.87 -42.19
CA THR A 115 50.60 54.31 -42.23
C THR A 115 51.89 54.63 -43.01
N MET A 116 52.83 53.68 -43.12
CA MET A 116 54.04 53.82 -43.94
C MET A 116 53.72 53.72 -45.44
N GLU A 117 52.88 52.77 -45.85
CA GLU A 117 52.43 52.64 -47.25
C GLU A 117 51.66 53.88 -47.74
N PHE A 118 50.88 54.51 -46.87
CA PHE A 118 50.12 55.73 -47.22
C PHE A 118 51.03 56.95 -47.45
N SER A 119 52.18 57.02 -46.76
CA SER A 119 53.15 58.13 -46.89
C SER A 119 54.03 58.02 -48.15
N GLU A 120 54.42 56.80 -48.54
CA GLU A 120 55.24 56.56 -49.74
C GLU A 120 54.47 56.77 -51.06
N MET A 121 53.16 56.53 -51.06
CA MET A 121 52.29 56.82 -52.22
C MET A 121 52.04 58.32 -52.45
N SER A 122 52.12 59.14 -51.40
CA SER A 122 51.90 60.60 -51.50
C SER A 122 53.12 61.32 -52.07
N THR A 123 54.33 60.90 -51.70
CA THR A 123 55.59 61.56 -52.11
C THR A 123 55.96 61.27 -53.58
N THR A 124 55.73 60.06 -54.08
CA THR A 124 56.05 59.70 -55.46
C THR A 124 55.15 60.37 -56.50
N ARG A 125 53.91 60.71 -56.13
CA ARG A 125 52.95 61.42 -57.00
C ARG A 125 53.28 62.91 -57.16
N TRP A 126 53.89 63.53 -56.16
CA TRP A 126 54.21 64.96 -56.18
C TRP A 126 55.47 65.30 -57.00
N PHE A 127 56.47 64.39 -57.08
CA PHE A 127 57.71 64.63 -57.82
C PHE A 127 57.64 64.34 -59.33
N LYS A 128 56.68 63.53 -59.79
CA LYS A 128 56.53 63.21 -61.23
C LYS A 128 55.82 64.31 -62.03
N GLY A 129 55.01 65.15 -61.40
CA GLY A 129 54.24 66.20 -62.08
C GLY A 129 55.04 67.45 -62.47
N ARG A 130 56.17 67.74 -61.83
CA ARG A 130 56.85 69.05 -61.97
C ARG A 130 58.06 69.08 -62.92
N ARG A 131 58.55 67.93 -63.39
CA ARG A 131 59.80 67.85 -64.21
C ARG A 131 59.62 67.70 -65.72
N TYR A 132 58.39 67.47 -66.19
CA TYR A 132 58.13 67.23 -67.63
C TYR A 132 57.75 68.48 -68.43
N GLU A 133 57.45 69.62 -67.79
CA GLU A 133 57.00 70.82 -68.51
C GLU A 133 58.08 71.90 -68.70
N GLU A 134 59.17 71.91 -67.93
CA GLU A 134 60.19 72.99 -68.02
C GLU A 134 61.39 72.68 -68.94
N GLY A 135 61.59 71.42 -69.37
CA GLY A 135 62.76 71.02 -70.17
C GLY A 135 62.61 71.16 -71.69
N VAL A 136 61.38 71.14 -72.21
CA VAL A 136 61.13 70.97 -73.67
C VAL A 136 61.07 72.31 -74.42
N GLN A 137 61.00 73.46 -73.73
CA GLN A 137 60.86 74.76 -74.39
C GLN A 137 62.16 75.56 -74.58
N ARG A 138 63.32 75.14 -74.05
CA ARG A 138 64.58 75.92 -74.16
C ARG A 138 65.58 75.45 -75.23
N GLU A 139 65.47 74.23 -75.74
CA GLU A 139 66.46 73.71 -76.71
C GLU A 139 66.11 74.00 -78.18
N ALA A 140 64.85 74.29 -78.51
CA ALA A 140 64.43 74.55 -79.89
C ALA A 140 64.80 75.98 -80.39
N ALA A 141 64.96 76.96 -79.50
CA ALA A 141 65.22 78.36 -79.90
C ALA A 141 66.71 78.70 -80.08
N GLY A 142 67.63 77.86 -79.61
CA GLY A 142 69.07 78.16 -79.61
C GLY A 142 69.86 77.63 -80.81
N GLN A 143 69.31 76.67 -81.57
CA GLN A 143 70.05 75.99 -82.65
C GLN A 143 69.84 76.56 -84.06
N GLU A 144 68.78 77.36 -84.29
CA GLU A 144 68.55 77.98 -85.60
C GLU A 144 69.35 79.28 -85.80
N SER A 145 69.66 80.02 -84.73
CA SER A 145 70.40 81.29 -84.81
C SER A 145 71.89 81.15 -85.13
N LEU A 146 72.54 80.02 -84.77
CA LEU A 146 73.98 79.84 -84.97
C LEU A 146 74.34 79.36 -86.39
N LYS A 147 73.37 78.77 -87.09
CA LYS A 147 73.56 78.19 -88.43
C LYS A 147 73.45 79.26 -89.54
N GLU A 148 72.67 80.32 -89.32
CA GLU A 148 72.56 81.47 -90.23
C GLU A 148 73.75 82.44 -90.16
N GLU A 149 74.45 82.54 -89.02
CA GLU A 149 75.56 83.49 -88.86
C GLU A 149 76.89 83.00 -89.46
N LEU A 150 77.10 81.67 -89.52
CA LEU A 150 78.30 81.06 -90.12
C LEU A 150 78.25 81.00 -91.66
N GLN A 151 77.07 81.02 -92.28
CA GLN A 151 76.93 81.04 -93.74
C GLN A 151 77.16 82.44 -94.36
N ARG A 152 77.05 83.53 -93.57
CA ARG A 152 77.32 84.91 -94.07
C ARG A 152 78.79 85.31 -94.04
N LYS A 153 79.66 84.60 -93.33
CA LYS A 153 81.09 84.94 -93.18
C LYS A 153 82.06 84.15 -94.08
N ALA A 154 81.58 83.21 -94.89
CA ALA A 154 82.42 82.33 -95.72
C ALA A 154 82.55 82.75 -97.21
N VAL A 155 82.02 83.92 -97.61
CA VAL A 155 81.98 84.34 -99.05
C VAL A 155 83.00 85.42 -99.43
N HIS A 156 83.87 85.87 -98.52
CA HIS A 156 84.94 86.83 -98.87
C HIS A 156 86.29 86.45 -98.28
N ALA A 157 86.97 85.48 -98.88
CA ALA A 157 88.43 85.37 -98.86
C ALA A 157 88.87 84.34 -99.88
N ASP A 158 89.16 84.78 -101.11
CA ASP A 158 89.99 83.99 -102.01
C ASP A 158 90.88 84.88 -102.88
N ALA A 159 92.12 84.40 -102.99
CA ALA A 159 93.12 84.69 -104.01
C ALA A 159 93.62 86.13 -104.16
N ASN A 160 94.84 86.38 -103.66
CA ASN A 160 95.98 86.61 -104.57
C ASN A 160 97.31 86.66 -103.81
N GLY A 161 98.06 85.56 -103.94
CA GLY A 161 99.50 85.54 -103.73
C GLY A 161 100.21 85.67 -105.07
N ASN A 162 101.20 86.55 -105.15
CA ASN A 162 102.52 86.33 -105.75
C ASN A 162 103.18 87.66 -106.07
N SER A 163 104.36 87.90 -105.50
CA SER A 163 105.64 87.87 -106.22
C SER A 163 106.73 88.57 -105.39
N LEU A 164 107.74 87.81 -104.99
CA LEU A 164 109.06 88.33 -104.60
C LEU A 164 109.85 88.72 -105.86
N PRO A 165 110.75 89.70 -105.76
CA PRO A 165 112.03 89.63 -106.44
C PRO A 165 113.22 89.73 -105.47
N THR A 166 114.35 89.29 -105.98
CA THR A 166 115.53 88.75 -105.33
C THR A 166 116.71 89.73 -105.33
N LEU A 167 117.65 89.55 -104.37
CA LEU A 167 119.07 90.02 -104.33
C LEU A 167 119.25 91.55 -104.09
N GLU A 168 119.96 92.09 -103.09
CA GLU A 168 121.21 91.75 -102.39
C GLU A 168 121.27 92.33 -100.94
N SER A 169 121.44 91.45 -99.95
CA SER A 169 122.16 91.61 -98.67
C SER A 169 122.20 92.98 -97.96
N SER A 170 121.08 93.43 -97.38
CA SER A 170 121.05 94.37 -96.24
C SER A 170 120.88 93.60 -94.90
N PRO A 171 121.48 94.03 -93.76
CA PRO A 171 121.28 93.39 -92.45
C PRO A 171 119.80 93.26 -92.05
N GLN A 172 118.97 94.23 -92.45
CA GLN A 172 117.52 94.23 -92.23
C GLN A 172 116.78 93.15 -93.03
N GLU A 173 117.27 92.80 -94.22
CA GLU A 173 116.68 91.74 -95.05
C GLU A 173 117.03 90.35 -94.52
N GLN A 174 118.21 90.19 -93.90
CA GLN A 174 118.56 88.93 -93.23
C GLN A 174 117.75 88.70 -91.95
N GLU A 175 117.46 89.77 -91.21
CA GLU A 175 116.65 89.70 -89.98
C GLU A 175 115.18 89.39 -90.28
N THR A 176 114.58 90.10 -91.24
CA THR A 176 113.22 89.79 -91.73
C THR A 176 113.13 88.38 -92.35
N ALA A 177 114.17 87.90 -93.05
CA ALA A 177 114.21 86.53 -93.55
C ALA A 177 114.34 85.47 -92.43
N ARG A 178 114.97 85.79 -91.29
CA ARG A 178 115.00 84.92 -90.10
C ARG A 178 113.64 84.87 -89.42
N GLU A 179 113.01 86.02 -89.20
CA GLU A 179 111.64 86.11 -88.65
C GLU A 179 110.63 85.36 -89.52
N LEU A 180 110.73 85.48 -90.86
CA LEU A 180 109.90 84.70 -91.79
C LEU A 180 110.16 83.19 -91.72
N ARG A 181 111.39 82.76 -91.42
CA ARG A 181 111.70 81.32 -91.22
C ARG A 181 111.13 80.80 -89.90
N ASP A 182 111.19 81.60 -88.85
CA ASP A 182 110.70 81.23 -87.52
C ASP A 182 109.17 81.25 -87.46
N THR A 183 108.51 82.28 -87.99
CA THR A 183 107.03 82.29 -88.16
C THR A 183 106.54 81.14 -89.05
N ARG A 184 107.28 80.78 -90.10
CA ARG A 184 106.95 79.61 -90.94
C ARG A 184 107.20 78.29 -90.20
N ARG A 185 108.11 78.25 -89.22
CA ARG A 185 108.32 77.10 -88.34
C ARG A 185 107.17 76.98 -87.34
N GLU A 186 106.82 78.07 -86.68
CA GLU A 186 105.67 78.17 -85.76
C GLU A 186 104.37 77.79 -86.47
N LEU A 187 104.15 78.26 -87.70
CA LEU A 187 102.97 77.89 -88.49
C LEU A 187 102.93 76.38 -88.81
N ARG A 188 104.09 75.76 -89.06
CA ARG A 188 104.15 74.30 -89.25
C ARG A 188 103.88 73.55 -87.95
N GLU A 189 104.34 74.07 -86.82
CA GLU A 189 104.09 73.50 -85.48
C GLU A 189 102.63 73.63 -85.09
N ALA A 190 102.02 74.81 -85.23
CA ALA A 190 100.60 75.05 -85.02
C ALA A 190 99.72 74.15 -85.92
N ARG A 191 100.12 73.91 -87.18
CA ARG A 191 99.42 72.95 -88.06
C ARG A 191 99.51 71.51 -87.55
N ARG A 192 100.67 71.08 -87.03
CA ARG A 192 100.80 69.75 -86.42
C ARG A 192 99.97 69.64 -85.15
N GLU A 193 99.92 70.68 -84.32
CA GLU A 193 99.09 70.71 -83.12
C GLU A 193 97.60 70.64 -83.46
N LEU A 194 97.15 71.43 -84.45
CA LEU A 194 95.76 71.35 -84.94
C LEU A 194 95.41 69.95 -85.47
N GLU A 195 96.33 69.31 -86.19
CA GLU A 195 96.14 67.94 -86.66
C GLU A 195 96.06 66.94 -85.48
N CYS A 196 96.87 67.10 -84.44
CA CYS A 196 96.76 66.32 -83.21
C CYS A 196 95.41 66.53 -82.50
N TYR A 197 94.95 67.78 -82.37
CA TYR A 197 93.64 68.07 -81.78
C TYR A 197 92.49 67.48 -82.59
N ARG A 198 92.57 67.54 -83.92
CA ARG A 198 91.60 66.90 -84.82
C ARG A 198 91.54 65.40 -84.58
N GLN A 199 92.68 64.72 -84.53
CA GLN A 199 92.73 63.28 -84.25
C GLN A 199 92.17 62.92 -82.86
N ILE A 200 92.42 63.77 -81.85
CA ILE A 200 91.81 63.59 -80.51
C ILE A 200 90.30 63.74 -80.57
N TYR A 201 89.81 64.74 -81.31
CA TYR A 201 88.37 64.98 -81.49
C TYR A 201 87.71 63.80 -82.21
N ASP A 202 88.25 63.37 -83.35
CA ASP A 202 87.74 62.23 -84.12
C ASP A 202 87.70 60.95 -83.27
N ARG A 203 88.73 60.73 -82.43
CA ARG A 203 88.75 59.61 -81.48
C ARG A 203 87.66 59.73 -80.41
N LYS A 204 87.40 60.93 -79.91
CA LYS A 204 86.35 61.18 -78.91
C LYS A 204 84.96 61.07 -79.50
N GLU A 205 84.78 61.50 -80.75
CA GLU A 205 83.54 61.33 -81.51
C GLU A 205 83.25 59.83 -81.72
N ALA A 206 84.24 59.04 -82.15
CA ALA A 206 84.10 57.59 -82.26
C ALA A 206 83.77 56.91 -80.91
N GLU A 207 84.40 57.34 -79.80
CA GLU A 207 84.10 56.84 -78.45
C GLU A 207 82.65 57.17 -78.02
N LEU A 208 82.15 58.36 -78.39
CA LEU A 208 80.77 58.76 -78.13
C LEU A 208 79.76 57.98 -78.97
N GLU A 209 80.09 57.70 -80.23
CA GLU A 209 79.26 56.87 -81.11
C GLU A 209 79.14 55.43 -80.57
N GLU A 210 80.25 54.82 -80.13
CA GLU A 210 80.26 53.49 -79.53
C GLU A 210 79.40 53.45 -78.24
N LYS A 211 79.56 54.43 -77.35
CA LYS A 211 78.74 54.55 -76.14
C LYS A 211 77.26 54.75 -76.46
N THR A 212 76.96 55.52 -77.51
CA THR A 212 75.57 55.74 -77.95
C THR A 212 74.95 54.44 -78.48
N LEU A 213 75.70 53.65 -79.26
CA LEU A 213 75.27 52.32 -79.69
C LEU A 213 75.07 51.39 -78.49
N LYS A 214 75.97 51.43 -77.50
CA LYS A 214 75.82 50.61 -76.29
C LYS A 214 74.59 50.98 -75.48
N ILE A 215 74.27 52.27 -75.36
CA ILE A 215 73.04 52.74 -74.71
C ILE A 215 71.80 52.24 -75.47
N LYS A 216 71.80 52.29 -76.81
CA LYS A 216 70.69 51.75 -77.62
C LYS A 216 70.48 50.25 -77.41
N GLU A 217 71.57 49.48 -77.35
CA GLU A 217 71.52 48.05 -77.05
C GLU A 217 70.94 47.78 -75.65
N LEU A 218 71.44 48.49 -74.63
CA LEU A 218 70.95 48.34 -73.25
C LEU A 218 69.48 48.74 -73.13
N ARG A 219 69.03 49.82 -73.78
CA ARG A 219 67.61 50.21 -73.81
C ARG A 219 66.74 49.11 -74.44
N SER A 220 67.23 48.47 -75.49
CA SER A 220 66.52 47.34 -76.13
C SER A 220 66.43 46.14 -75.19
N ARG A 221 67.52 45.82 -74.47
CA ARG A 221 67.50 44.75 -73.44
C ARG A 221 66.53 45.06 -72.30
N CYS A 222 66.51 46.30 -71.79
CA CYS A 222 65.56 46.71 -70.76
C CYS A 222 64.12 46.60 -71.23
N LYS A 223 63.84 46.96 -72.50
CA LYS A 223 62.50 46.82 -73.08
C LYS A 223 62.05 45.36 -73.09
N ASN A 224 62.89 44.45 -73.60
CA ASN A 224 62.58 43.02 -73.64
C ASN A 224 62.39 42.43 -72.23
N MET A 225 63.17 42.90 -71.25
CA MET A 225 63.03 42.45 -69.87
C MET A 225 61.72 42.95 -69.24
N ASN A 226 61.28 44.17 -69.56
CA ASN A 226 59.99 44.69 -69.11
C ASN A 226 58.83 43.90 -69.75
N GLU A 227 58.90 43.58 -71.03
CA GLU A 227 57.91 42.74 -71.73
C GLU A 227 57.80 41.36 -71.03
N LEU A 228 58.93 40.73 -70.69
CA LEU A 228 58.94 39.46 -69.94
C LEU A 228 58.31 39.59 -68.53
N ILE A 229 58.54 40.71 -67.83
CA ILE A 229 57.93 40.96 -66.51
C ILE A 229 56.41 41.12 -66.64
N GLU A 230 55.93 41.79 -67.69
CA GLU A 230 54.50 41.95 -67.95
C GLU A 230 53.84 40.59 -68.23
N ASP A 231 54.46 39.74 -69.04
CA ASP A 231 53.97 38.38 -69.33
C ASP A 231 53.91 37.52 -68.07
N LEU A 232 54.97 37.52 -67.26
CA LEU A 232 55.00 36.75 -66.00
C LEU A 232 53.97 37.26 -64.99
N ASN A 233 53.75 38.57 -64.91
CA ASN A 233 52.71 39.14 -64.05
C ASN A 233 51.31 38.76 -64.53
N TYR A 234 51.10 38.71 -65.84
CA TYR A 234 49.85 38.25 -66.42
C TYR A 234 49.59 36.79 -66.08
N GLU A 235 50.57 35.90 -66.27
CA GLU A 235 50.47 34.48 -65.91
C GLU A 235 50.21 34.28 -64.41
N ASN A 236 50.95 34.98 -63.54
CA ASN A 236 50.71 34.95 -62.09
C ASN A 236 49.29 35.40 -61.74
N GLY A 237 48.78 36.43 -62.42
CA GLY A 237 47.40 36.89 -62.27
C GLY A 237 46.38 35.82 -62.66
N GLN A 238 46.63 35.07 -63.74
CA GLN A 238 45.76 33.96 -64.14
C GLN A 238 45.80 32.82 -63.14
N LEU A 239 46.98 32.45 -62.64
CA LEU A 239 47.13 31.38 -61.65
C LEU A 239 46.44 31.72 -60.34
N LYS A 240 46.57 32.97 -59.84
CA LYS A 240 45.84 33.44 -58.66
C LYS A 240 44.33 33.36 -58.85
N ARG A 241 43.82 33.72 -60.03
CA ARG A 241 42.39 33.60 -60.35
C ARG A 241 41.93 32.15 -60.37
N CYS A 242 42.72 31.24 -60.95
CA CYS A 242 42.40 29.80 -60.96
C CYS A 242 42.38 29.22 -59.54
N LEU A 243 43.38 29.57 -58.71
CA LEU A 243 43.48 29.11 -57.33
C LEU A 243 42.31 29.61 -56.46
N ASN A 244 41.97 30.90 -56.58
CA ASN A 244 40.90 31.50 -55.78
C ASN A 244 39.50 31.10 -56.27
N GLY A 245 39.31 30.92 -57.58
CA GLY A 245 38.03 30.53 -58.16
C GLY A 245 37.63 29.09 -57.86
N ALA A 246 38.58 28.13 -57.90
CA ALA A 246 38.29 26.72 -57.69
C ALA A 246 38.14 26.34 -56.21
N ASN A 247 38.93 26.94 -55.32
CA ASN A 247 38.93 26.56 -53.90
C ASN A 247 37.98 27.41 -53.04
N GLY A 248 37.68 28.65 -53.42
CA GLY A 248 36.86 29.56 -52.61
C GLY A 248 35.37 29.25 -52.67
N TYR A 249 34.82 29.05 -53.86
CA TYR A 249 33.38 28.85 -54.05
C TYR A 249 32.93 27.45 -53.62
N GLU A 250 33.65 26.39 -54.01
CA GLU A 250 33.32 25.02 -53.59
C GLU A 250 33.47 24.83 -52.07
N ALA A 251 34.48 25.45 -51.44
CA ALA A 251 34.62 25.40 -50.00
C ALA A 251 33.49 26.18 -49.30
N SER A 252 33.09 27.32 -49.84
CA SER A 252 31.98 28.11 -49.28
C SER A 252 30.64 27.40 -49.42
N GLU A 253 30.37 26.74 -50.54
CA GLU A 253 29.14 25.95 -50.74
C GLU A 253 29.10 24.74 -49.82
N ARG A 254 30.21 23.99 -49.71
CA ARG A 254 30.31 22.85 -48.77
C ARG A 254 30.17 23.31 -47.32
N MET A 255 30.70 24.47 -46.96
CA MET A 255 30.57 25.03 -45.63
C MET A 255 29.12 25.39 -45.31
N MET A 256 28.41 26.06 -46.23
CA MET A 256 26.97 26.34 -46.06
C MET A 256 26.13 25.06 -45.97
N GLU A 257 26.44 24.04 -46.76
CA GLU A 257 25.73 22.76 -46.71
C GLU A 257 25.96 22.04 -45.37
N LEU A 258 27.20 22.04 -44.87
CA LEU A 258 27.52 21.49 -43.55
C LEU A 258 26.87 22.28 -42.41
N GLU A 259 26.84 23.61 -42.49
CA GLU A 259 26.15 24.46 -41.53
C GLU A 259 24.64 24.16 -41.50
N ALA A 260 24.02 24.01 -42.67
CA ALA A 260 22.61 23.62 -42.76
C ALA A 260 22.35 22.23 -42.16
N GLN A 261 23.24 21.25 -42.39
CA GLN A 261 23.15 19.92 -41.78
C GLN A 261 23.34 19.97 -40.26
N VAL A 262 24.28 20.79 -39.77
CA VAL A 262 24.49 20.99 -38.33
C VAL A 262 23.25 21.59 -37.69
N GLU A 263 22.61 22.56 -38.32
CA GLU A 263 21.38 23.17 -37.82
C GLU A 263 20.20 22.18 -37.83
N GLU A 264 20.06 21.37 -38.88
CA GLU A 264 19.03 20.32 -38.90
C GLU A 264 19.26 19.28 -37.79
N LEU A 265 20.50 18.88 -37.55
CA LEU A 265 20.86 17.94 -36.49
C LEU A 265 20.71 18.57 -35.10
N SER A 266 20.99 19.86 -34.93
CA SER A 266 20.82 20.59 -33.67
C SER A 266 19.34 20.65 -33.30
N GLU A 267 18.46 20.94 -34.25
CA GLU A 267 17.01 20.98 -34.03
C GLU A 267 16.44 19.58 -33.77
N LYS A 268 16.88 18.56 -34.53
CA LYS A 268 16.52 17.15 -34.26
C LYS A 268 16.94 16.75 -32.84
N ARG A 269 18.14 17.12 -32.40
CA ARG A 269 18.63 16.88 -31.03
C ARG A 269 17.76 17.59 -30.01
N ARG A 270 17.40 18.86 -30.24
CA ARG A 270 16.53 19.65 -29.36
C ARG A 270 15.16 19.00 -29.17
N VAL A 271 14.51 18.60 -30.27
CA VAL A 271 13.21 17.91 -30.23
C VAL A 271 13.31 16.58 -29.49
N LYS A 272 14.35 15.79 -29.75
CA LYS A 272 14.57 14.51 -29.06
C LYS A 272 14.84 14.68 -27.57
N ASN A 273 15.64 15.67 -27.18
CA ASN A 273 15.86 16.00 -25.78
C ASN A 273 14.56 16.41 -25.08
N HIS A 274 13.72 17.23 -25.74
CA HIS A 274 12.43 17.62 -25.18
C HIS A 274 11.47 16.43 -25.01
N GLN A 275 11.45 15.50 -25.97
CA GLN A 275 10.70 14.23 -25.85
C GLN A 275 11.23 13.39 -24.68
N LEU A 276 12.55 13.29 -24.54
CA LEU A 276 13.19 12.53 -23.46
C LEU A 276 12.85 13.11 -22.09
N THR A 277 12.89 14.43 -21.93
CA THR A 277 12.49 15.11 -20.68
C THR A 277 11.01 14.88 -20.35
N ARG A 278 10.11 14.91 -21.35
CA ARG A 278 8.68 14.60 -21.14
C ARG A 278 8.49 13.15 -20.70
N LEU A 279 9.11 12.20 -21.38
CA LEU A 279 9.04 10.77 -21.03
C LEU A 279 9.62 10.49 -19.64
N GLN A 280 10.72 11.16 -19.27
CA GLN A 280 11.27 11.07 -17.92
C GLN A 280 10.28 11.57 -16.87
N LYS A 281 9.60 12.70 -17.13
CA LYS A 281 8.57 13.24 -16.24
C LYS A 281 7.40 12.27 -16.08
N GLU A 282 6.85 11.77 -17.19
CA GLU A 282 5.77 10.76 -17.18
C GLU A 282 6.20 9.51 -16.40
N LEU A 283 7.42 9.01 -16.61
CA LEU A 283 7.96 7.87 -15.87
C LEU A 283 8.03 8.15 -14.36
N THR A 284 8.46 9.35 -13.95
CA THR A 284 8.49 9.73 -12.52
C THR A 284 7.09 9.83 -11.91
N GLU A 285 6.12 10.39 -12.63
CA GLU A 285 4.72 10.49 -12.21
C GLU A 285 4.10 9.10 -12.06
N HIS A 286 4.33 8.20 -13.03
CA HIS A 286 3.88 6.81 -12.95
C HIS A 286 4.50 6.05 -11.77
N LYS A 287 5.80 6.24 -11.51
CA LYS A 287 6.46 5.63 -10.34
C LYS A 287 5.84 6.10 -9.03
N GLN A 288 5.57 7.40 -8.90
CA GLN A 288 4.91 7.96 -7.70
C GLN A 288 3.48 7.44 -7.55
N MET A 289 2.73 7.32 -8.65
CA MET A 289 1.38 6.76 -8.65
C MET A 289 1.39 5.29 -8.18
N LEU A 290 2.29 4.47 -8.73
CA LEU A 290 2.43 3.06 -8.38
C LEU A 290 2.86 2.87 -6.92
N GLU A 291 3.81 3.68 -6.45
CA GLU A 291 4.22 3.65 -5.04
C GLU A 291 3.06 4.04 -4.11
N GLY A 292 2.30 5.07 -4.47
CA GLY A 292 1.09 5.45 -3.73
C GLY A 292 -0.03 4.40 -3.77
N GLN A 293 -0.14 3.61 -4.83
CA GLN A 293 -1.03 2.45 -4.88
C GLN A 293 -0.52 1.31 -4.00
N ARG A 294 0.78 1.01 -4.06
CA ARG A 294 1.43 0.00 -3.24
C ARG A 294 1.23 0.28 -1.75
N ILE A 295 1.50 1.50 -1.29
CA ILE A 295 1.31 1.91 0.12
C ILE A 295 -0.16 1.71 0.55
N ARG A 296 -1.12 2.08 -0.30
CA ARG A 296 -2.56 1.88 0.00
C ARG A 296 -2.93 0.40 0.11
N LEU A 297 -2.41 -0.44 -0.78
CA LEU A 297 -2.65 -1.88 -0.73
C LEU A 297 -1.97 -2.53 0.47
N GLU A 298 -0.73 -2.14 0.81
CA GLU A 298 -0.03 -2.60 2.02
C GLU A 298 -0.81 -2.23 3.28
N ALA A 299 -1.35 -1.01 3.37
CA ALA A 299 -2.20 -0.59 4.48
C ALA A 299 -3.51 -1.39 4.56
N GLU A 300 -4.14 -1.69 3.43
CA GLU A 300 -5.36 -2.49 3.38
C GLU A 300 -5.10 -3.95 3.76
N ILE A 301 -3.98 -4.52 3.32
CA ILE A 301 -3.52 -5.85 3.73
C ILE A 301 -3.33 -5.89 5.25
N LEU A 302 -2.63 -4.90 5.83
CA LEU A 302 -2.43 -4.82 7.27
C LEU A 302 -3.76 -4.70 8.03
N ARG A 303 -4.69 -3.89 7.51
CA ARG A 303 -6.04 -3.74 8.09
C ARG A 303 -6.82 -5.05 8.04
N LEU A 304 -6.80 -5.76 6.92
CA LEU A 304 -7.47 -7.06 6.76
C LEU A 304 -6.81 -8.14 7.61
N GLN A 305 -5.48 -8.16 7.70
CA GLN A 305 -4.75 -9.04 8.61
C GLN A 305 -5.13 -8.77 10.06
N GLY A 306 -5.23 -7.50 10.47
CA GLY A 306 -5.73 -7.11 11.79
C GLY A 306 -7.14 -7.65 12.06
N LYS A 307 -8.06 -7.49 11.10
CA LYS A 307 -9.42 -8.05 11.21
C LYS A 307 -9.46 -9.58 11.30
N VAL A 308 -8.65 -10.26 10.50
CA VAL A 308 -8.55 -11.72 10.53
C VAL A 308 -7.99 -12.18 11.88
N GLU A 309 -7.00 -11.46 12.44
CA GLU A 309 -6.45 -11.79 13.74
C GLU A 309 -7.45 -11.46 14.87
N GLU A 310 -8.19 -10.36 14.78
CA GLU A 310 -9.31 -10.05 15.69
C GLU A 310 -10.42 -11.11 15.61
N GLU A 311 -10.77 -11.62 14.42
CA GLU A 311 -11.72 -12.73 14.27
C GLU A 311 -11.16 -14.06 14.79
N LYS A 312 -9.85 -14.30 14.66
CA LYS A 312 -9.23 -15.48 15.26
C LYS A 312 -9.14 -15.39 16.77
N GLU A 313 -8.87 -14.21 17.33
CA GLU A 313 -8.83 -13.96 18.78
C GLU A 313 -10.24 -13.82 19.37
N ALA A 314 -11.22 -13.45 18.55
CA ALA A 314 -12.62 -13.73 18.77
C ALA A 314 -12.81 -15.25 18.69
N VAL A 315 -12.37 -15.91 19.76
CA VAL A 315 -12.56 -17.32 20.08
C VAL A 315 -13.84 -17.54 20.93
N PRO A 316 -14.92 -16.69 20.97
CA PRO A 316 -16.09 -17.09 21.72
C PRO A 316 -16.70 -18.34 21.08
N GLU A 317 -16.63 -18.51 19.76
CA GLU A 317 -17.18 -19.69 19.08
C GLU A 317 -16.51 -21.00 19.52
N LYS A 318 -15.17 -21.04 19.69
CA LYS A 318 -14.49 -22.27 20.13
C LYS A 318 -14.75 -22.54 21.61
N ALA A 319 -14.76 -21.51 22.45
CA ALA A 319 -15.08 -21.64 23.86
C ALA A 319 -16.55 -22.05 24.08
N GLU A 320 -17.49 -21.53 23.28
CA GLU A 320 -18.89 -21.94 23.24
C GLU A 320 -19.02 -23.38 22.75
N LEU A 321 -18.29 -23.77 21.70
CA LEU A 321 -18.29 -25.14 21.19
C LEU A 321 -17.74 -26.15 22.22
N ASP A 322 -16.69 -25.79 22.95
CA ASP A 322 -16.14 -26.60 24.04
C ASP A 322 -17.11 -26.66 25.25
N GLY A 323 -17.78 -25.54 25.59
CA GLY A 323 -18.83 -25.50 26.59
C GLY A 323 -20.03 -26.39 26.24
N LEU A 324 -20.50 -26.32 24.99
CA LEU A 324 -21.55 -27.19 24.46
C LEU A 324 -21.13 -28.66 24.44
N ARG A 325 -19.86 -28.96 24.11
CA ARG A 325 -19.31 -30.33 24.23
C ARG A 325 -19.34 -30.84 25.66
N MET A 326 -18.94 -30.02 26.64
CA MET A 326 -19.00 -30.39 28.06
C MET A 326 -20.44 -30.63 28.50
N ALA A 327 -21.37 -29.74 28.15
CA ALA A 327 -22.79 -29.89 28.46
C ALA A 327 -23.38 -31.18 27.85
N LEU A 328 -23.07 -31.46 26.58
CA LEU A 328 -23.49 -32.68 25.91
C LEU A 328 -22.93 -33.95 26.58
N SER A 329 -21.67 -33.91 27.01
CA SER A 329 -21.04 -35.01 27.75
C SER A 329 -21.72 -35.25 29.11
N GLY A 330 -22.01 -34.17 29.84
CA GLY A 330 -22.76 -34.22 31.10
C GLY A 330 -24.18 -34.77 30.92
N ALA A 331 -24.89 -34.31 29.89
CA ALA A 331 -26.23 -34.81 29.55
C ALA A 331 -26.19 -36.30 29.18
N LYS A 332 -25.19 -36.76 28.40
CA LYS A 332 -25.00 -38.19 28.10
C LYS A 332 -24.75 -39.02 29.35
N TYR A 333 -23.98 -38.50 30.31
CA TYR A 333 -23.76 -39.18 31.58
C TYR A 333 -25.05 -39.29 32.40
N GLU A 334 -25.82 -38.21 32.51
CA GLU A 334 -27.09 -38.26 33.24
C GLU A 334 -28.14 -39.14 32.56
N ILE A 335 -28.20 -39.16 31.22
CA ILE A 335 -29.04 -40.14 30.50
C ILE A 335 -28.63 -41.56 30.88
N LYS A 336 -27.34 -41.91 30.84
CA LYS A 336 -26.88 -43.25 31.24
C LYS A 336 -27.22 -43.59 32.69
N LYS A 337 -27.09 -42.62 33.59
CA LYS A 337 -27.44 -42.79 35.01
C LYS A 337 -28.94 -42.99 35.20
N LEU A 338 -29.77 -42.23 34.50
CA LEU A 338 -31.22 -42.40 34.49
C LEU A 338 -31.63 -43.74 33.86
N GLU A 339 -31.00 -44.17 32.76
CA GLU A 339 -31.23 -45.48 32.14
C GLU A 339 -30.88 -46.62 33.11
N TYR A 340 -29.76 -46.51 33.82
CA TYR A 340 -29.37 -47.48 34.84
C TYR A 340 -30.39 -47.53 36.00
N ASN A 341 -30.80 -46.36 36.51
CA ASN A 341 -31.81 -46.27 37.56
C ASN A 341 -33.17 -46.83 37.09
N LEU A 342 -33.58 -46.50 35.86
CA LEU A 342 -34.80 -47.05 35.26
C LEU A 342 -34.72 -48.56 35.17
N LYS A 343 -33.56 -49.12 34.79
CA LYS A 343 -33.36 -50.57 34.72
C LYS A 343 -33.41 -51.24 36.09
N ILE A 344 -32.89 -50.58 37.12
CA ILE A 344 -33.06 -51.01 38.52
C ILE A 344 -34.54 -51.01 38.91
N GLU A 345 -35.25 -49.91 38.66
CA GLU A 345 -36.67 -49.79 39.01
C GLU A 345 -37.53 -50.78 38.23
N GLN A 346 -37.26 -51.00 36.94
CA GLN A 346 -37.88 -52.07 36.15
C GLN A 346 -37.59 -53.44 36.75
N GLY A 347 -36.35 -53.71 37.20
CA GLY A 347 -36.01 -54.95 37.90
C GLY A 347 -36.75 -55.11 39.23
N LYS A 348 -36.94 -54.02 39.98
CA LYS A 348 -37.75 -54.03 41.22
C LYS A 348 -39.22 -54.27 40.92
N VAL A 349 -39.78 -53.62 39.91
CA VAL A 349 -41.18 -53.82 39.47
C VAL A 349 -41.37 -55.26 38.99
N GLU A 350 -40.45 -55.80 38.20
CA GLU A 350 -40.54 -57.18 37.71
C GLU A 350 -40.34 -58.19 38.85
N ALA A 351 -39.52 -57.89 39.86
CA ALA A 351 -39.39 -58.70 41.07
C ALA A 351 -40.63 -58.61 41.99
N LEU A 352 -41.30 -57.46 42.03
CA LEU A 352 -42.59 -57.25 42.72
C LEU A 352 -43.78 -57.78 41.93
N LYS A 353 -43.58 -58.08 40.64
CA LYS A 353 -44.51 -58.82 39.79
C LYS A 353 -44.48 -60.27 40.25
N ILE A 354 -45.07 -60.49 41.43
CA ILE A 354 -45.44 -61.82 41.89
C ILE A 354 -46.30 -62.38 40.76
N PRO A 355 -45.93 -63.49 40.11
CA PRO A 355 -46.88 -64.19 39.29
C PRO A 355 -47.94 -64.66 40.29
N LEU A 356 -49.09 -63.99 40.30
CA LEU A 356 -50.31 -64.59 40.80
C LEU A 356 -50.47 -65.83 39.95
N GLY A 357 -49.91 -66.95 40.40
CA GLY A 357 -49.99 -68.20 39.68
C GLY A 357 -51.46 -68.45 39.42
N SER A 358 -51.83 -68.90 38.22
CA SER A 358 -53.22 -69.05 37.77
C SER A 358 -54.16 -69.65 38.83
N LYS A 359 -53.65 -70.51 39.72
CA LYS A 359 -54.35 -71.06 40.89
C LYS A 359 -54.76 -70.06 41.98
N ALA A 360 -53.96 -69.04 42.28
CA ALA A 360 -54.28 -68.00 43.26
C ALA A 360 -55.31 -67.01 42.68
N GLU A 361 -55.16 -66.67 41.40
CA GLU A 361 -56.07 -65.80 40.67
C GLU A 361 -57.44 -66.47 40.46
N GLU A 362 -57.49 -67.75 40.08
CA GLU A 362 -58.74 -68.53 40.03
C GLU A 362 -59.41 -68.64 41.40
N LYS A 363 -58.65 -68.84 42.49
CA LYS A 363 -59.21 -68.88 43.85
C LYS A 363 -59.82 -67.55 44.26
N LEU A 364 -59.14 -66.44 43.97
CA LEU A 364 -59.66 -65.09 44.24
C LEU A 364 -60.92 -64.80 43.42
N ILE A 365 -60.93 -65.14 42.12
CA ILE A 365 -62.11 -64.99 41.27
C ILE A 365 -63.28 -65.85 41.79
N THR A 366 -63.01 -67.09 42.22
CA THR A 366 -64.05 -67.99 42.76
C THR A 366 -64.59 -67.49 44.10
N GLN A 367 -63.71 -66.99 44.98
CA GLN A 367 -64.11 -66.40 46.26
C GLN A 367 -64.89 -65.10 46.06
N GLN A 368 -64.47 -64.24 45.13
CA GLN A 368 -65.20 -63.01 44.78
C GLN A 368 -66.59 -63.34 44.24
N ARG A 369 -66.72 -64.33 43.35
CA ARG A 369 -68.02 -64.82 42.86
C ARG A 369 -68.91 -65.39 43.97
N TYR A 370 -68.32 -66.05 44.97
CA TYR A 370 -69.08 -66.55 46.13
C TYR A 370 -69.55 -65.40 47.04
N ILE A 371 -68.72 -64.38 47.26
CA ILE A 371 -69.08 -63.17 47.99
C ILE A 371 -70.24 -62.45 47.28
N ASP A 372 -70.08 -62.17 45.98
CA ASP A 372 -71.04 -61.41 45.18
C ASP A 372 -72.34 -62.18 44.94
N GLY A 373 -72.24 -63.48 44.64
CA GLY A 373 -73.40 -64.29 44.28
C GLY A 373 -74.16 -64.89 45.47
N THR A 374 -73.54 -65.03 46.65
CA THR A 374 -74.14 -65.74 47.80
C THR A 374 -74.18 -64.91 49.06
N LEU A 375 -73.06 -64.30 49.46
CA LEU A 375 -72.97 -63.62 50.76
C LEU A 375 -73.66 -62.26 50.74
N ILE A 376 -73.43 -61.43 49.72
CA ILE A 376 -74.09 -60.11 49.58
C ILE A 376 -75.62 -60.24 49.53
N PRO A 377 -76.22 -61.12 48.70
CA PRO A 377 -77.68 -61.31 48.69
C PRO A 377 -78.23 -61.78 50.05
N LYS A 378 -77.48 -62.62 50.77
CA LYS A 378 -77.88 -63.11 52.09
C LYS A 378 -77.80 -62.04 53.16
N ILE A 379 -76.80 -61.16 53.11
CA ILE A 379 -76.71 -59.97 53.97
C ILE A 379 -77.92 -59.07 53.72
N HIS A 380 -78.24 -58.75 52.46
CA HIS A 380 -79.41 -57.93 52.13
C HIS A 380 -80.74 -58.55 52.59
N PHE A 381 -80.88 -59.87 52.48
CA PHE A 381 -82.05 -60.56 53.02
C PHE A 381 -82.17 -60.41 54.54
N LEU A 382 -81.06 -60.61 55.27
CA LEU A 382 -81.02 -60.46 56.72
C LEU A 382 -81.24 -59.00 57.17
N GLU A 383 -80.73 -58.02 56.42
CA GLU A 383 -81.00 -56.60 56.65
C GLU A 383 -82.50 -56.28 56.50
N ALA A 384 -83.18 -56.88 55.52
CA ALA A 384 -84.61 -56.72 55.33
C ALA A 384 -85.41 -57.37 56.47
N GLU A 385 -85.05 -58.58 56.91
CA GLU A 385 -85.65 -59.23 58.08
C GLU A 385 -85.47 -58.39 59.36
N LEU A 386 -84.26 -57.88 59.61
CA LEU A 386 -83.98 -57.01 60.76
C LEU A 386 -84.81 -55.71 60.71
N LYS A 387 -85.01 -55.14 59.52
CA LYS A 387 -85.84 -53.95 59.34
C LYS A 387 -87.29 -54.22 59.69
N GLU A 388 -87.85 -55.36 59.28
CA GLU A 388 -89.24 -55.72 59.59
C GLU A 388 -89.43 -56.14 61.05
N TYR A 389 -88.43 -56.82 61.64
CA TYR A 389 -88.39 -57.08 63.08
C TYR A 389 -88.40 -55.77 63.89
N ASN A 390 -87.54 -54.80 63.54
CA ASN A 390 -87.50 -53.50 64.21
C ASN A 390 -88.81 -52.71 64.08
N LYS A 391 -89.49 -52.80 62.94
CA LYS A 391 -90.80 -52.19 62.72
C LYS A 391 -91.87 -52.82 63.63
N THR A 392 -91.84 -54.14 63.77
CA THR A 392 -92.73 -54.89 64.68
C THR A 392 -92.45 -54.51 66.14
N LEU A 393 -91.17 -54.43 66.53
CA LEU A 393 -90.77 -54.04 67.87
C LEU A 393 -91.23 -52.61 68.22
N LYS A 394 -91.09 -51.65 67.29
CA LYS A 394 -91.63 -50.29 67.49
C LYS A 394 -93.15 -50.30 67.72
N LYS A 395 -93.90 -51.12 66.98
CA LYS A 395 -95.35 -51.26 67.15
C LYS A 395 -95.71 -51.84 68.52
N VAL A 396 -95.01 -52.88 68.98
CA VAL A 396 -95.21 -53.47 70.31
C VAL A 396 -94.88 -52.47 71.41
N ASN A 397 -93.79 -51.71 71.27
CA ASN A 397 -93.43 -50.68 72.25
C ASN A 397 -94.45 -49.54 72.31
N LEU A 398 -95.06 -49.17 71.17
CA LEU A 398 -96.15 -48.20 71.13
C LEU A 398 -97.38 -48.73 71.90
N MET A 399 -97.82 -49.97 71.63
CA MET A 399 -98.95 -50.58 72.36
C MET A 399 -98.68 -50.65 73.87
N ARG A 400 -97.46 -51.06 74.28
CA ARG A 400 -97.08 -51.08 75.70
C ARG A 400 -97.06 -49.69 76.35
N TYR A 401 -96.76 -48.64 75.58
CA TYR A 401 -96.81 -47.27 76.09
C TYR A 401 -98.26 -46.82 76.26
N GLU A 402 -99.13 -47.10 75.28
CA GLU A 402 -100.56 -46.82 75.34
C GLU A 402 -101.24 -47.56 76.52
N GLU A 403 -100.95 -48.85 76.70
CA GLU A 403 -101.44 -49.65 77.84
C GLU A 403 -101.01 -49.07 79.20
N ARG A 404 -99.78 -48.54 79.31
CA ARG A 404 -99.32 -47.87 80.54
C ARG A 404 -100.05 -46.56 80.81
N GLN A 405 -100.28 -45.76 79.76
CA GLN A 405 -101.05 -44.52 79.88
C GLN A 405 -102.49 -44.82 80.34
N GLU A 406 -103.11 -45.84 79.78
CA GLU A 406 -104.44 -46.30 80.17
C GLU A 406 -104.48 -46.80 81.63
N ALA A 407 -103.48 -47.58 82.05
CA ALA A 407 -103.36 -48.02 83.44
C ALA A 407 -103.16 -46.85 84.42
N ASP A 408 -102.40 -45.83 84.06
CA ASP A 408 -102.20 -44.65 84.92
C ASP A 408 -103.45 -43.77 85.01
N LEU A 409 -104.20 -43.61 83.91
CA LEU A 409 -105.52 -42.97 83.93
C LEU A 409 -106.50 -43.72 84.85
N MET A 410 -106.52 -45.05 84.77
CA MET A 410 -107.34 -45.88 85.66
C MET A 410 -106.94 -45.74 87.14
N LYS A 411 -105.63 -45.64 87.45
CA LYS A 411 -105.15 -45.37 88.81
C LYS A 411 -105.59 -44.00 89.33
N ILE A 412 -105.52 -42.95 88.49
CA ILE A 412 -105.97 -41.60 88.86
C ILE A 412 -107.47 -41.62 89.14
N GLN A 413 -108.25 -42.28 88.27
CA GLN A 413 -109.70 -42.40 88.43
C GLN A 413 -110.06 -43.16 89.71
N ASN A 414 -109.41 -44.29 89.99
CA ASN A 414 -109.61 -45.05 91.24
C ASN A 414 -109.24 -44.23 92.48
N LYS A 415 -108.14 -43.47 92.45
CA LYS A 415 -107.72 -42.61 93.56
C LYS A 415 -108.70 -41.46 93.80
N TRP A 416 -109.25 -40.88 92.73
CA TRP A 416 -110.29 -39.85 92.84
C TRP A 416 -111.57 -40.41 93.46
N MET A 417 -111.97 -41.61 93.05
CA MET A 417 -113.11 -42.32 93.62
C MET A 417 -112.90 -42.66 95.11
N GLN A 418 -111.73 -43.20 95.48
CA GLN A 418 -111.38 -43.45 96.88
C GLN A 418 -111.39 -42.18 97.74
N ASN A 419 -110.81 -41.08 97.25
CA ASN A 419 -110.83 -39.80 97.95
C ASN A 419 -112.25 -39.26 98.16
N THR A 420 -113.14 -39.49 97.21
CA THR A 420 -114.55 -39.08 97.32
C THR A 420 -115.27 -39.91 98.37
N ILE A 421 -115.07 -41.24 98.37
CA ILE A 421 -115.57 -42.14 99.40
C ILE A 421 -115.04 -41.75 100.79
N PHE A 422 -113.76 -41.42 100.89
CA PHE A 422 -113.13 -41.03 102.17
C PHE A 422 -113.71 -39.73 102.72
N ARG A 423 -113.98 -38.72 101.87
CA ARG A 423 -114.68 -37.50 102.30
C ARG A 423 -116.10 -37.78 102.79
N GLN A 424 -116.86 -38.58 102.05
CA GLN A 424 -118.22 -38.97 102.46
C GLN A 424 -118.22 -39.73 103.79
N LYS A 425 -117.20 -40.55 104.04
CA LYS A 425 -117.03 -41.28 105.32
C LYS A 425 -116.74 -40.33 106.49
N ALA A 426 -115.86 -39.34 106.29
CA ALA A 426 -115.52 -38.35 107.32
C ALA A 426 -116.71 -37.44 107.67
N GLU A 427 -117.51 -37.03 106.68
CA GLU A 427 -118.74 -36.27 106.91
C GLU A 427 -119.74 -37.06 107.76
N LEU A 428 -119.88 -38.37 107.53
CA LEU A 428 -120.77 -39.24 108.30
C LEU A 428 -120.27 -39.52 109.73
N GLU A 429 -118.95 -39.64 109.95
CA GLU A 429 -118.39 -39.82 111.30
C GLU A 429 -118.58 -38.57 112.18
N SER A 430 -118.55 -37.36 111.59
CA SER A 430 -118.87 -36.13 112.33
C SER A 430 -120.33 -36.04 112.79
N GLN A 431 -121.23 -36.81 112.16
CA GLN A 431 -122.65 -36.87 112.52
C GLN A 431 -122.97 -37.93 113.59
N LYS A 432 -122.03 -38.85 113.90
CA LYS A 432 -122.23 -39.93 114.88
C LYS A 432 -122.15 -39.51 116.35
N GLU A 433 -121.67 -38.31 116.68
CA GLU A 433 -121.58 -37.82 118.06
C GLU A 433 -122.84 -37.08 118.55
N ALA A 434 -123.86 -36.93 117.71
CA ALA A 434 -125.13 -36.27 118.07
C ALA A 434 -126.33 -37.22 117.89
N GLU A 435 -126.75 -37.81 119.02
CA GLU A 435 -128.04 -38.44 119.32
C GLU A 435 -128.41 -39.83 118.74
N PRO A 436 -129.11 -40.69 119.52
CA PRO A 436 -129.36 -42.08 119.19
C PRO A 436 -130.78 -42.29 118.66
N GLU A 437 -131.07 -41.87 117.44
CA GLU A 437 -132.29 -42.27 116.72
C GLU A 437 -131.95 -42.55 115.26
N ASN A 438 -131.60 -43.81 114.92
CA ASN A 438 -131.90 -44.47 113.63
C ASN A 438 -131.05 -45.74 113.46
N GLN A 439 -131.53 -46.86 113.99
CA GLN A 439 -130.93 -48.19 113.76
C GLN A 439 -131.03 -48.64 112.29
N GLU A 440 -132.01 -48.14 111.51
CA GLU A 440 -132.16 -48.53 110.09
C GLU A 440 -131.09 -47.92 109.15
N LEU A 441 -130.58 -46.71 109.44
CA LEU A 441 -129.57 -46.06 108.58
C LEU A 441 -128.16 -46.70 108.76
N HIS A 442 -127.89 -47.22 109.96
CA HIS A 442 -126.64 -47.91 110.27
C HIS A 442 -126.53 -49.26 109.55
N GLU A 443 -127.65 -49.96 109.33
CA GLU A 443 -127.66 -51.26 108.65
C GLU A 443 -127.48 -51.12 107.12
N ILE A 444 -128.08 -50.10 106.51
CA ILE A 444 -127.86 -49.76 105.09
C ILE A 444 -126.40 -49.33 104.84
N THR A 445 -125.78 -48.60 105.77
CA THR A 445 -124.41 -48.11 105.62
C THR A 445 -123.38 -49.23 105.82
N ARG A 446 -123.64 -50.19 106.71
CA ARG A 446 -122.81 -51.39 106.88
C ARG A 446 -122.85 -52.30 105.64
N LEU A 447 -124.01 -52.40 104.98
CA LEU A 447 -124.17 -53.12 103.72
C LEU A 447 -123.52 -52.41 102.52
N LYS A 448 -123.42 -51.07 102.52
CA LYS A 448 -122.66 -50.32 101.49
C LYS A 448 -121.14 -50.44 101.66
N MET A 449 -120.61 -50.46 102.89
CA MET A 449 -119.17 -50.65 103.14
C MET A 449 -118.72 -52.07 102.80
N THR A 450 -119.56 -53.09 102.99
CA THR A 450 -119.24 -54.48 102.61
C THR A 450 -119.31 -54.75 101.10
N TYR A 451 -119.91 -53.85 100.31
CA TYR A 451 -119.91 -53.96 98.84
C TYR A 451 -118.60 -53.47 98.20
N TYR A 452 -117.85 -52.58 98.87
CA TYR A 452 -116.56 -52.07 98.38
C TYR A 452 -115.32 -52.80 98.94
N ASP A 453 -115.48 -53.58 100.02
CA ASP A 453 -114.43 -54.46 100.57
C ASP A 453 -114.44 -55.88 99.96
N ARG A 454 -115.29 -56.14 98.96
CA ARG A 454 -115.08 -57.32 98.11
C ARG A 454 -113.95 -57.01 97.13
N ASP A 455 -112.77 -57.48 97.50
CA ASP A 455 -111.69 -57.84 96.60
C ASP A 455 -112.25 -58.72 95.47
N VAL A 456 -112.71 -58.07 94.39
CA VAL A 456 -113.06 -58.76 93.15
C VAL A 456 -111.75 -59.06 92.43
N VAL A 457 -111.17 -60.18 92.84
CA VAL A 457 -110.49 -61.15 91.99
C VAL A 457 -109.17 -60.68 91.35
N GLU A 458 -108.09 -60.68 92.14
CA GLU A 458 -106.72 -60.88 91.62
C GLU A 458 -106.38 -62.38 91.43
N GLU A 459 -107.20 -63.31 91.93
CA GLU A 459 -106.90 -64.76 91.87
C GLU A 459 -107.05 -65.39 90.47
N THR A 460 -107.91 -64.86 89.58
CA THR A 460 -108.07 -65.42 88.22
C THR A 460 -106.89 -65.08 87.30
N ASN A 461 -106.20 -63.96 87.52
CA ASN A 461 -105.03 -63.58 86.73
C ASN A 461 -103.80 -64.41 87.08
N VAL A 462 -103.62 -64.81 88.34
CA VAL A 462 -102.45 -65.61 88.75
C VAL A 462 -102.56 -67.06 88.25
N GLU A 463 -103.75 -67.68 88.27
CA GLU A 463 -103.94 -69.00 87.66
C GLU A 463 -103.83 -68.96 86.13
N PHE A 464 -104.34 -67.91 85.47
CA PHE A 464 -104.20 -67.74 84.02
C PHE A 464 -102.73 -67.57 83.61
N ILE A 465 -101.96 -66.75 84.34
CA ILE A 465 -100.52 -66.55 84.10
C ILE A 465 -99.74 -67.84 84.39
N LYS A 466 -100.06 -68.59 85.45
CA LYS A 466 -99.43 -69.90 85.73
C LYS A 466 -99.70 -70.91 84.61
N LYS A 467 -100.93 -70.93 84.06
CA LYS A 467 -101.29 -71.80 82.93
C LYS A 467 -100.54 -71.42 81.64
N LEU A 468 -100.40 -70.12 81.36
CA LEU A 468 -99.65 -69.60 80.22
C LEU A 468 -98.14 -69.86 80.33
N ILE A 469 -97.57 -69.83 81.54
CA ILE A 469 -96.16 -70.16 81.79
C ILE A 469 -95.94 -71.67 81.62
N LEU A 470 -96.85 -72.52 82.10
CA LEU A 470 -96.80 -73.97 81.92
C LEU A 470 -96.92 -74.38 80.45
N GLU A 471 -97.86 -73.79 79.69
CA GLU A 471 -97.98 -74.04 78.24
C GLU A 471 -96.74 -73.60 77.45
N ASN A 472 -96.11 -72.48 77.83
CA ASN A 472 -94.86 -72.03 77.20
C ASN A 472 -93.68 -72.94 77.54
N LEU A 473 -93.59 -73.46 78.77
CA LEU A 473 -92.59 -74.46 79.14
C LEU A 473 -92.77 -75.75 78.33
N GLU A 474 -94.00 -76.23 78.18
CA GLU A 474 -94.29 -77.45 77.43
C GLU A 474 -94.01 -77.30 75.92
N LEU A 475 -94.30 -76.12 75.34
CA LEU A 475 -93.93 -75.79 73.95
C LEU A 475 -92.41 -75.70 73.76
N THR A 476 -91.70 -75.17 74.75
CA THR A 476 -90.23 -75.07 74.72
C THR A 476 -89.58 -76.44 74.80
N GLU A 477 -90.09 -77.34 75.63
CA GLU A 477 -89.64 -78.73 75.71
C GLU A 477 -89.95 -79.51 74.42
N ARG A 478 -91.12 -79.29 73.80
CA ARG A 478 -91.43 -79.91 72.49
C ARG A 478 -90.54 -79.39 71.38
N LEU A 479 -90.19 -78.10 71.36
CA LEU A 479 -89.23 -77.54 70.39
C LEU A 479 -87.81 -78.07 70.61
N ALA A 480 -87.38 -78.23 71.86
CA ALA A 480 -86.11 -78.88 72.21
C ALA A 480 -86.07 -80.35 71.76
N PHE A 481 -87.16 -81.09 71.97
CA PHE A 481 -87.30 -82.48 71.50
C PHE A 481 -87.31 -82.59 69.97
N PHE A 482 -87.99 -81.67 69.26
CA PHE A 482 -87.98 -81.64 67.80
C PHE A 482 -86.60 -81.29 67.22
N THR A 483 -85.81 -80.45 67.90
CA THR A 483 -84.44 -80.16 67.48
C THR A 483 -83.49 -81.32 67.75
N GLU A 484 -83.70 -82.06 68.84
CA GLU A 484 -82.93 -83.26 69.17
C GLU A 484 -83.25 -84.44 68.23
N ILE A 485 -84.51 -84.65 67.84
CA ILE A 485 -84.90 -85.63 66.81
C ILE A 485 -84.34 -85.25 65.43
N ARG A 486 -84.38 -83.96 65.06
CA ARG A 486 -83.83 -83.48 63.78
C ARG A 486 -82.31 -83.65 63.71
N ASN A 487 -81.60 -83.45 64.82
CA ASN A 487 -80.16 -83.69 64.91
C ASN A 487 -79.83 -85.19 64.91
N SER A 488 -80.63 -86.01 65.59
CA SER A 488 -80.50 -87.47 65.59
C SER A 488 -80.78 -88.09 64.22
N SER A 489 -81.77 -87.58 63.47
CA SER A 489 -82.04 -87.99 62.07
C SER A 489 -80.93 -87.59 61.10
N LYS A 490 -80.25 -86.46 61.31
CA LYS A 490 -79.05 -86.09 60.54
C LYS A 490 -77.87 -87.01 60.84
N ILE A 491 -77.67 -87.40 62.10
CA ILE A 491 -76.60 -88.33 62.50
C ILE A 491 -76.86 -89.75 61.98
N TRP A 492 -78.12 -90.20 61.97
CA TRP A 492 -78.50 -91.50 61.41
C TRP A 492 -78.30 -91.58 59.88
N ASN A 493 -78.66 -90.52 59.14
CA ASN A 493 -78.42 -90.44 57.70
C ASN A 493 -76.93 -90.36 57.31
N CYS A 494 -76.09 -89.73 58.14
CA CYS A 494 -74.64 -89.70 57.93
C CYS A 494 -73.99 -91.09 58.16
N ASN A 495 -74.43 -91.86 59.16
CA ASN A 495 -73.89 -93.18 59.44
C ASN A 495 -74.35 -94.26 58.44
N HIS A 496 -75.56 -94.14 57.89
CA HIS A 496 -76.05 -95.11 56.89
C HIS A 496 -75.36 -94.95 55.52
N ASN A 497 -75.10 -93.70 55.09
CA ASN A 497 -74.32 -93.43 53.86
C ASN A 497 -72.83 -93.77 54.01
N GLY A 498 -72.25 -93.63 55.20
CA GLY A 498 -70.87 -94.04 55.49
C GLY A 498 -70.67 -95.56 55.42
N ASN A 499 -71.63 -96.36 55.93
CA ASN A 499 -71.54 -97.82 55.90
C ASN A 499 -71.83 -98.43 54.51
N GLN A 500 -72.70 -97.83 53.69
CA GLN A 500 -72.90 -98.28 52.30
C GLN A 500 -71.67 -98.06 51.40
N ASN A 501 -70.92 -96.97 51.60
CA ASN A 501 -69.70 -96.71 50.83
C ASN A 501 -68.52 -97.61 51.27
N ARG A 502 -68.49 -98.04 52.55
CA ARG A 502 -67.49 -98.99 53.07
C ARG A 502 -67.78 -100.44 52.65
N ALA A 503 -69.04 -100.82 52.47
CA ALA A 503 -69.44 -102.12 51.92
C ALA A 503 -69.14 -102.24 50.41
N LYS A 504 -69.41 -101.17 49.63
CA LYS A 504 -69.09 -101.12 48.18
C LYS A 504 -67.57 -101.12 47.88
N SER A 505 -66.73 -100.60 48.79
CA SER A 505 -65.26 -100.64 48.62
C SER A 505 -64.64 -102.00 48.98
N LYS A 506 -65.24 -102.75 49.91
CA LYS A 506 -64.82 -104.13 50.24
C LYS A 506 -65.22 -105.14 49.16
N GLN A 507 -66.39 -104.97 48.52
CA GLN A 507 -66.77 -105.77 47.33
C GLN A 507 -65.89 -105.50 46.10
N LYS A 508 -65.46 -104.24 45.86
CA LYS A 508 -64.53 -103.92 44.76
C LYS A 508 -63.10 -104.44 44.96
N LYS A 509 -62.65 -104.67 46.21
CA LYS A 509 -61.35 -105.29 46.50
C LYS A 509 -61.36 -106.81 46.37
N SER A 510 -62.46 -107.48 46.72
CA SER A 510 -62.64 -108.94 46.53
C SER A 510 -62.78 -109.35 45.04
N ILE A 511 -63.46 -108.54 44.22
CA ILE A 511 -63.59 -108.79 42.77
C ILE A 511 -62.29 -108.54 41.99
N LYS A 512 -61.34 -107.76 42.57
CA LYS A 512 -60.00 -107.56 41.99
C LYS A 512 -59.01 -108.66 42.38
N SER A 513 -59.19 -109.35 43.51
CA SER A 513 -58.35 -110.50 43.88
C SER A 513 -58.77 -111.80 43.17
N GLU A 514 -60.04 -111.96 42.78
CA GLU A 514 -60.49 -113.14 42.02
C GLU A 514 -60.23 -113.07 40.51
N ARG A 515 -59.90 -111.89 39.95
CA ARG A 515 -59.52 -111.74 38.53
C ARG A 515 -58.02 -111.92 38.24
N HIS A 516 -57.18 -112.15 39.25
CA HIS A 516 -55.76 -112.48 39.08
C HIS A 516 -55.43 -113.97 39.27
N ILE A 517 -56.42 -114.84 39.51
CA ILE A 517 -56.23 -116.30 39.62
C ILE A 517 -56.78 -117.04 38.38
N ARG A 518 -57.20 -116.30 37.34
CA ARG A 518 -57.64 -116.86 36.03
C ARG A 518 -56.91 -116.31 34.81
N SER A 519 -55.75 -115.68 35.01
CA SER A 519 -54.77 -115.46 33.94
C SER A 519 -53.38 -115.33 34.57
N SER A 520 -52.68 -116.47 34.62
CA SER A 520 -51.30 -116.71 35.11
C SER A 520 -51.14 -116.92 36.61
#